data_AF-N1VWM9-F1
#
_entry.id   AF-N1VWM9-F1
#
_cell.length_a   1.000
_cell.length_b   1.000
_cell.length_c   1.000
_cell.angle_alpha   90.00
_cell.angle_beta   90.00
_cell.angle_gamma   90.00
#
_symmetry.space_group_name_H-M   'P 1'
#
loop_
_entity.id
_entity.type
_entity.pdbx_description
1 polymer ?
#
loop_
_entity_poly.entity_id
_entity_poly.type
_entity_poly.pdbx_seq_one_letter_code
_entity_poly.pdbx_strand_id
1 'polypeptide(L)'
;MKKYKSILLLLSFSSLPLTAQWFPKSKSFDDLWMSYYSKQNLFSQAYGIQTRDMIRTETESEEEDFLYYWKACGHPEIKDLSQILRFISFYDAILTVRQCSESSKDGLMQIEKQTKKKIFDLIVLPKFEILESEIISEELIPLVAELRMEWEKTIYVFSNLYKSHEVLFLGKEREYTLAINRVLYSEMPETRRKTLVLRLLQDMKQQNKNTYQLFYYSKQNPWSASTLNEENSESKKFYLTLINEWILDPDFDPDKLNDLKAFQSCLEEIPNTNQRIRILGFFGFFSDYGRFTTKDQLSFSQTNQSRIRYIRQTLFRSHHFQKRLENVLTSCKNSVQSIKEL
;
A
#
# COMPACT_ATOMS: atom_id res chain seq x y z
N MET A 1 -49.27 -26.31 -59.74
CA MET A 1 -48.88 -27.06 -58.52
C MET A 1 -47.39 -27.39 -58.64
N LYS A 2 -46.49 -26.78 -57.85
CA LYS A 2 -45.87 -27.37 -56.63
C LYS A 2 -45.23 -28.76 -56.95
N LYS A 3 -43.94 -29.08 -56.78
CA LYS A 3 -42.92 -28.63 -55.80
C LYS A 3 -41.54 -29.31 -56.06
N TYR A 4 -40.44 -28.59 -55.75
CA TYR A 4 -39.06 -28.97 -55.32
C TYR A 4 -38.29 -30.09 -56.07
N LYS A 5 -37.15 -29.89 -56.76
CA LYS A 5 -35.84 -29.27 -56.44
C LYS A 5 -35.16 -29.78 -55.16
N SER A 6 -34.29 -30.78 -55.32
CA SER A 6 -33.13 -31.04 -54.47
C SER A 6 -31.88 -31.08 -55.35
N ILE A 7 -31.21 -29.94 -55.48
CA ILE A 7 -29.82 -29.83 -55.95
C ILE A 7 -28.97 -29.78 -54.68
N LEU A 8 -28.21 -30.84 -54.43
CA LEU A 8 -27.22 -30.88 -53.35
C LEU A 8 -26.01 -30.06 -53.82
N LEU A 9 -25.84 -28.86 -53.28
CA LEU A 9 -24.67 -28.01 -53.50
C LEU A 9 -23.43 -28.67 -52.88
N LEU A 10 -22.56 -29.20 -53.74
CA LEU A 10 -21.19 -29.64 -53.43
C LEU A 10 -20.23 -28.46 -53.70
N LEU A 11 -20.26 -27.44 -52.84
CA LEU A 11 -19.31 -26.32 -52.87
C LEU A 11 -19.10 -25.80 -51.45
N SER A 12 -18.07 -26.30 -50.75
CA SER A 12 -17.29 -25.57 -49.73
C SER A 12 -16.42 -26.50 -48.86
N PHE A 13 -15.44 -27.17 -49.48
CA PHE A 13 -14.29 -27.70 -48.72
C PHE A 13 -12.98 -27.43 -49.49
N SER A 14 -12.76 -26.16 -49.84
CA SER A 14 -11.41 -25.65 -50.06
C SER A 14 -10.93 -25.06 -48.73
N SER A 15 -10.15 -25.87 -48.03
CA SER A 15 -9.38 -25.55 -46.84
C SER A 15 -8.47 -24.35 -47.08
N LEU A 16 -8.94 -23.16 -46.69
CA LEU A 16 -8.07 -22.06 -46.29
C LEU A 16 -7.89 -22.18 -44.77
N PRO A 17 -6.66 -22.13 -44.23
CA PRO A 17 -6.52 -21.96 -42.80
C PRO A 17 -7.11 -20.59 -42.47
N LEU A 18 -8.23 -20.58 -41.76
CA LEU A 18 -8.69 -19.41 -41.02
C LEU A 18 -7.61 -19.12 -39.98
N THR A 19 -6.54 -18.43 -40.39
CA THR A 19 -5.70 -17.72 -39.45
C THR A 19 -6.61 -16.71 -38.77
N ALA A 20 -6.90 -16.94 -37.50
CA ALA A 20 -7.44 -15.96 -36.59
C ALA A 20 -6.42 -14.83 -36.38
N GLN A 21 -6.14 -14.06 -37.43
CA GLN A 21 -5.91 -12.63 -37.29
C GLN A 21 -7.27 -12.01 -36.94
N TRP A 22 -7.29 -10.87 -36.27
CA TRP A 22 -8.48 -10.08 -35.85
C TRP A 22 -8.80 -10.03 -34.36
N PHE A 23 -7.84 -10.36 -33.49
CA PHE A 23 -7.66 -9.57 -32.28
C PHE A 23 -6.23 -9.04 -32.27
N PRO A 24 -5.98 -7.72 -32.13
CA PRO A 24 -4.66 -7.27 -31.75
C PRO A 24 -4.29 -8.08 -30.50
N LYS A 25 -3.12 -8.73 -30.48
CA LYS A 25 -2.62 -9.42 -29.28
C LYS A 25 -2.60 -8.37 -28.17
N SER A 26 -3.64 -8.33 -27.34
CA SER A 26 -3.61 -7.58 -26.10
C SER A 26 -2.39 -8.11 -25.37
N LYS A 27 -1.44 -7.23 -25.04
CA LYS A 27 -0.27 -7.60 -24.24
C LYS A 27 -0.78 -8.44 -23.07
N SER A 28 -0.21 -9.64 -22.88
CA SER A 28 -0.59 -10.47 -21.75
C SER A 28 -0.31 -9.69 -20.46
N PHE A 29 -1.01 -10.00 -19.37
CA PHE A 29 -0.67 -9.38 -18.08
C PHE A 29 0.80 -9.64 -17.71
N ASP A 30 1.38 -10.76 -18.17
CA ASP A 30 2.80 -11.05 -17.98
C ASP A 30 3.71 -10.04 -18.71
N ASP A 31 3.37 -9.63 -19.93
CA ASP A 31 4.12 -8.58 -20.65
C ASP A 31 4.03 -7.23 -19.93
N LEU A 32 2.86 -6.91 -19.38
CA LEU A 32 2.62 -5.70 -18.60
C LEU A 32 3.40 -5.73 -17.28
N TRP A 33 3.34 -6.85 -16.57
CA TRP A 33 4.08 -7.11 -15.34
C TRP A 33 5.58 -6.96 -15.56
N MET A 34 6.14 -7.59 -16.59
CA MET A 34 7.58 -7.49 -16.89
C MET A 34 8.00 -6.06 -17.26
N SER A 35 7.14 -5.33 -17.97
CA SER A 35 7.39 -3.91 -18.26
C SER A 35 7.34 -3.05 -16.99
N TYR A 36 6.41 -3.33 -16.07
CA TYR A 36 6.35 -2.61 -14.80
C TYR A 36 7.53 -2.95 -13.91
N TYR A 37 7.85 -4.23 -13.77
CA TYR A 37 8.94 -4.71 -12.92
C TYR A 37 10.30 -4.14 -13.33
N SER A 38 10.47 -3.77 -14.61
CA SER A 38 11.68 -3.13 -15.13
C SER A 38 11.67 -1.60 -15.05
N LYS A 39 10.55 -0.93 -15.35
CA LYS A 39 10.49 0.55 -15.49
C LYS A 39 9.69 1.28 -14.41
N GLN A 40 8.88 0.57 -13.64
CA GLN A 40 8.01 1.08 -12.57
C GLN A 40 6.99 2.15 -13.03
N ASN A 41 6.54 2.09 -14.29
CA ASN A 41 5.54 3.02 -14.82
C ASN A 41 4.11 2.65 -14.36
N LEU A 42 3.41 3.58 -13.73
CA LEU A 42 2.08 3.35 -13.16
C LEU A 42 0.97 3.45 -14.23
N PHE A 43 0.77 2.36 -14.98
CA PHE A 43 -0.32 2.22 -15.93
C PHE A 43 -1.58 1.57 -15.32
N SER A 44 -2.76 1.85 -15.88
CA SER A 44 -4.01 1.18 -15.51
C SER A 44 -4.95 0.98 -16.71
N GLN A 45 -5.83 -0.02 -16.61
CA GLN A 45 -6.94 -0.28 -17.55
C GLN A 45 -8.32 -0.26 -16.87
N ALA A 46 -8.41 0.15 -15.60
CA ALA A 46 -9.64 0.07 -14.81
C ALA A 46 -10.85 0.78 -15.45
N TYR A 47 -10.61 1.89 -16.14
CA TYR A 47 -11.64 2.78 -16.66
C TYR A 47 -12.11 2.39 -18.06
N GLY A 48 -12.80 1.25 -18.17
CA GLY A 48 -13.43 0.77 -19.43
C GLY A 48 -14.90 0.33 -19.31
N ILE A 49 -15.44 0.22 -18.09
CA ILE A 49 -16.83 -0.23 -17.82
C ILE A 49 -17.36 0.63 -16.64
N GLN A 50 -18.57 1.18 -16.73
CA GLN A 50 -19.15 2.04 -15.68
C GLN A 50 -19.54 1.23 -14.43
N THR A 51 -18.66 1.19 -13.42
CA THR A 51 -19.01 0.82 -12.05
C THR A 51 -18.24 1.72 -11.08
N ARG A 52 -18.89 2.17 -10.00
CA ARG A 52 -18.36 3.11 -9.01
C ARG A 52 -18.37 2.43 -7.64
N ASP A 53 -17.20 2.00 -7.18
CA ASP A 53 -17.08 1.40 -5.84
C ASP A 53 -16.05 2.20 -5.03
N MET A 54 -16.51 2.81 -3.94
CA MET A 54 -15.63 3.48 -2.99
C MET A 54 -14.88 2.44 -2.16
N ILE A 55 -13.66 2.77 -1.76
CA ILE A 55 -13.00 2.06 -0.64
C ILE A 55 -13.80 2.45 0.59
N ARG A 56 -14.56 1.49 1.14
CA ARG A 56 -15.38 1.63 2.35
C ARG A 56 -14.85 2.73 3.29
N THR A 57 -15.56 3.85 3.39
CA THR A 57 -15.30 4.87 4.42
C THR A 57 -15.68 4.30 5.77
N GLU A 58 -14.98 4.74 6.82
CA GLU A 58 -15.49 4.62 8.19
C GLU A 58 -16.93 5.17 8.20
N THR A 59 -17.85 4.37 8.68
CA THR A 59 -19.26 4.76 8.77
C THR A 59 -19.46 5.65 9.99
N GLU A 60 -20.37 6.62 9.93
CA GLU A 60 -20.76 7.45 11.09
C GLU A 60 -21.06 6.58 12.32
N SER A 61 -21.62 5.38 12.10
CA SER A 61 -21.85 4.37 13.13
C SER A 61 -20.57 3.89 13.86
N GLU A 62 -19.46 3.69 13.17
CA GLU A 62 -18.21 3.24 13.82
C GLU A 62 -17.58 4.36 14.67
N GLU A 63 -17.76 5.62 14.26
CA GLU A 63 -17.35 6.80 15.06
C GLU A 63 -18.23 6.96 16.30
N GLU A 64 -19.53 6.74 16.17
CA GLU A 64 -20.46 6.71 17.32
C GLU A 64 -20.07 5.62 18.32
N ASP A 65 -19.73 4.42 17.85
CA ASP A 65 -19.23 3.32 18.67
C ASP A 65 -17.93 3.70 19.40
N PHE A 66 -16.96 4.29 18.68
CA PHE A 66 -15.73 4.78 19.30
C PHE A 66 -16.04 5.76 20.43
N LEU A 67 -16.86 6.78 20.18
CA LEU A 67 -17.20 7.81 21.15
C LEU A 67 -17.97 7.26 22.35
N TYR A 68 -18.87 6.29 22.13
CA TYR A 68 -19.62 5.61 23.18
C TYR A 68 -18.68 4.90 24.15
N TYR A 69 -17.85 3.99 23.63
CA TYR A 69 -16.91 3.22 24.46
C TYR A 69 -15.81 4.08 25.05
N TRP A 70 -15.34 5.09 24.31
CA TRP A 70 -14.36 6.05 24.83
C TRP A 70 -14.94 6.79 26.03
N LYS A 71 -16.19 7.28 26.00
CA LYS A 71 -16.82 7.91 27.17
C LYS A 71 -16.93 6.96 28.36
N ALA A 72 -17.33 5.71 28.11
CA ALA A 72 -17.51 4.68 29.13
C ALA A 72 -16.19 4.21 29.78
N CYS A 73 -15.05 4.30 29.08
CA CYS A 73 -13.75 3.95 29.63
C CYS A 73 -13.37 4.87 30.81
N GLY A 74 -13.28 4.31 32.02
CA GLY A 74 -12.94 5.06 33.23
C GLY A 74 -11.45 5.39 33.40
N HIS A 75 -10.57 4.86 32.54
CA HIS A 75 -9.11 4.94 32.71
C HIS A 75 -8.49 6.05 31.83
N PRO A 76 -7.98 7.15 32.41
CA PRO A 76 -7.51 8.30 31.63
C PRO A 76 -6.36 7.99 30.65
N GLU A 77 -5.36 7.21 31.08
CA GLU A 77 -4.23 6.88 30.19
C GLU A 77 -4.66 6.01 29.00
N ILE A 78 -5.66 5.12 29.17
CA ILE A 78 -6.16 4.31 28.05
C ILE A 78 -6.97 5.17 27.09
N LYS A 79 -7.73 6.15 27.60
CA LYS A 79 -8.39 7.16 26.76
C LYS A 79 -7.41 7.95 25.91
N ASP A 80 -6.30 8.40 26.50
CA ASP A 80 -5.25 9.14 25.81
C ASP A 80 -4.54 8.28 24.76
N LEU A 81 -4.14 7.06 25.12
CA LEU A 81 -3.53 6.12 24.18
C LEU A 81 -4.48 5.74 23.05
N SER A 82 -5.77 5.60 23.33
CA SER A 82 -6.77 5.27 22.30
C SER A 82 -6.99 6.42 21.33
N GLN A 83 -6.89 7.67 21.80
CA GLN A 83 -6.87 8.84 20.91
C GLN A 83 -5.67 8.80 19.97
N ILE A 84 -4.47 8.49 20.48
CA ILE A 84 -3.28 8.32 19.63
C ILE A 84 -3.47 7.15 18.66
N LEU A 85 -3.96 6.01 19.15
CA LEU A 85 -4.20 4.81 18.36
C LEU A 85 -5.24 5.06 17.26
N ARG A 86 -6.22 5.93 17.49
CA ARG A 86 -7.22 6.32 16.49
C ARG A 86 -6.58 6.90 15.21
N PHE A 87 -5.48 7.64 15.32
CA PHE A 87 -4.72 8.15 14.16
C PHE A 87 -4.02 7.05 13.37
N ILE A 88 -3.62 5.99 14.07
CA ILE A 88 -2.75 4.95 13.53
C ILE A 88 -3.61 3.78 12.99
N SER A 89 -4.61 3.36 13.75
CA SER A 89 -5.54 2.27 13.46
C SER A 89 -6.85 2.48 14.21
N PHE A 90 -7.86 3.01 13.51
CA PHE A 90 -9.18 3.31 14.06
C PHE A 90 -9.86 2.10 14.70
N TYR A 91 -9.83 0.94 14.03
CA TYR A 91 -10.42 -0.30 14.55
C TYR A 91 -9.72 -0.81 15.81
N ASP A 92 -8.37 -0.76 15.86
CA ASP A 92 -7.66 -1.12 17.09
C ASP A 92 -8.01 -0.14 18.23
N ALA A 93 -8.26 1.13 17.92
CA ALA A 93 -8.70 2.11 18.90
C ALA A 93 -10.10 1.78 19.46
N ILE A 94 -11.08 1.46 18.59
CA ILE A 94 -12.43 1.01 19.00
C ILE A 94 -12.34 -0.23 19.90
N LEU A 95 -11.58 -1.25 19.47
CA LEU A 95 -11.42 -2.48 20.25
C LEU A 95 -10.80 -2.21 21.62
N THR A 96 -9.83 -1.29 21.69
CA THR A 96 -9.17 -0.91 22.94
C THR A 96 -10.13 -0.20 23.90
N VAL A 97 -10.91 0.78 23.43
CA VAL A 97 -11.87 1.49 24.30
C VAL A 97 -13.01 0.59 24.74
N ARG A 98 -13.44 -0.34 23.87
CA ARG A 98 -14.43 -1.36 24.22
C ARG A 98 -13.92 -2.28 25.34
N GLN A 99 -12.72 -2.83 25.18
CA GLN A 99 -12.08 -3.64 26.22
C GLN A 99 -11.92 -2.87 27.54
N CYS A 100 -11.54 -1.58 27.47
CA CYS A 100 -11.46 -0.74 28.66
C CYS A 100 -12.82 -0.62 29.37
N SER A 101 -13.91 -0.43 28.62
CA SER A 101 -15.25 -0.28 29.19
C SER A 101 -15.81 -1.57 29.83
N GLU A 102 -15.35 -2.73 29.36
CA GLU A 102 -15.84 -4.05 29.80
C GLU A 102 -14.94 -4.69 30.88
N SER A 103 -13.73 -4.17 31.13
CA SER A 103 -12.71 -4.83 31.98
C SER A 103 -12.76 -4.44 33.46
N SER A 104 -12.35 -5.37 34.32
CA SER A 104 -12.09 -5.12 35.75
C SER A 104 -10.79 -4.32 35.95
N LYS A 105 -10.61 -3.73 37.15
CA LYS A 105 -9.44 -2.89 37.48
C LYS A 105 -8.09 -3.56 37.20
N ASP A 106 -7.97 -4.86 37.49
CA ASP A 106 -6.72 -5.62 37.28
C ASP A 106 -6.41 -5.84 35.79
N GLY A 107 -7.43 -5.90 34.93
CA GLY A 107 -7.28 -6.02 33.47
C GLY A 107 -6.83 -4.73 32.79
N LEU A 108 -7.10 -3.56 33.40
CA LEU A 108 -6.78 -2.26 32.79
C LEU A 108 -5.29 -2.04 32.61
N MET A 109 -4.45 -2.46 33.57
CA MET A 109 -2.99 -2.34 33.43
C MET A 109 -2.45 -3.16 32.25
N GLN A 110 -3.04 -4.34 32.01
CA GLN A 110 -2.67 -5.17 30.86
C GLN A 110 -3.09 -4.51 29.55
N ILE A 111 -4.30 -3.95 29.48
CA ILE A 111 -4.79 -3.22 28.30
C ILE A 111 -3.87 -2.03 28.00
N GLU A 112 -3.50 -1.24 29.00
CA GLU A 112 -2.58 -0.11 28.82
C GLU A 112 -1.24 -0.56 28.23
N LYS A 113 -0.62 -1.61 28.80
CA LYS A 113 0.65 -2.16 28.32
C LYS A 113 0.55 -2.69 26.89
N GLN A 114 -0.54 -3.39 26.57
CA GLN A 114 -0.80 -3.91 25.23
C GLN A 114 -1.02 -2.77 24.23
N THR A 115 -1.73 -1.72 24.62
CA THR A 115 -2.00 -0.54 23.79
C THR A 115 -0.70 0.21 23.47
N LYS A 116 0.15 0.45 24.47
CA LYS A 116 1.48 1.05 24.28
C LYS A 116 2.34 0.24 23.32
N LYS A 117 2.39 -1.09 23.52
CA LYS A 117 3.11 -2.00 22.62
C LYS A 117 2.53 -1.96 21.20
N LYS A 118 1.20 -1.97 21.06
CA LYS A 118 0.51 -1.92 19.77
C LYS A 118 0.82 -0.62 19.02
N ILE A 119 0.76 0.54 19.68
CA ILE A 119 1.16 1.82 19.09
C ILE A 119 2.60 1.75 18.59
N PHE A 120 3.53 1.26 19.42
CA PHE A 120 4.93 1.10 19.02
C PHE A 120 5.09 0.16 17.81
N ASP A 121 4.44 -1.01 17.84
CA ASP A 121 4.48 -2.00 16.77
C ASP A 121 3.88 -1.48 15.46
N LEU A 122 2.89 -0.58 15.55
CA LEU A 122 2.24 0.03 14.39
C LEU A 122 3.00 1.24 13.84
N ILE A 123 3.91 1.89 14.57
CA ILE A 123 4.68 3.04 14.03
C ILE A 123 6.09 2.66 13.61
N VAL A 124 6.63 1.54 14.14
CA VAL A 124 7.98 1.08 13.85
C VAL A 124 7.95 -0.12 12.91
N LEU A 125 8.48 0.05 11.69
CA LEU A 125 8.79 -1.08 10.83
C LEU A 125 9.88 -1.95 11.49
N PRO A 126 9.69 -3.27 11.62
CA PRO A 126 10.73 -4.14 12.15
C PRO A 126 12.00 -4.00 11.32
N LYS A 127 13.15 -4.01 12.00
CA LYS A 127 14.43 -4.04 11.29
C LYS A 127 14.53 -5.35 10.53
N PHE A 128 14.84 -5.24 9.24
CA PHE A 128 15.27 -6.36 8.45
C PHE A 128 16.76 -6.54 8.67
N GLU A 129 17.09 -7.48 9.55
CA GLU A 129 18.46 -7.83 9.84
C GLU A 129 18.72 -9.08 9.01
N ILE A 130 19.72 -9.06 8.14
CA ILE A 130 20.36 -10.27 7.61
C ILE A 130 21.78 -10.23 8.16
N LEU A 131 22.07 -11.07 9.16
CA LEU A 131 23.43 -11.31 9.61
C LEU A 131 24.05 -12.27 8.61
N GLU A 132 24.82 -11.73 7.66
CA GLU A 132 25.53 -12.52 6.64
C GLU A 132 26.40 -13.62 7.27
N SER A 133 26.89 -13.41 8.49
CA SER A 133 27.66 -14.37 9.29
C SER A 133 26.89 -15.63 9.71
N GLU A 134 25.55 -15.60 9.73
CA GLU A 134 24.69 -16.73 10.14
C GLU A 134 24.33 -17.65 8.95
N ILE A 135 24.69 -17.26 7.72
CA ILE A 135 24.38 -17.99 6.49
C ILE A 135 25.67 -18.63 5.97
N ILE A 136 25.93 -19.86 6.41
CA ILE A 136 27.17 -20.60 6.09
C ILE A 136 27.04 -21.37 4.76
N SER A 137 25.81 -21.75 4.39
CA SER A 137 25.53 -22.51 3.15
C SER A 137 25.66 -21.66 1.88
N GLU A 138 26.60 -22.02 1.01
CA GLU A 138 26.83 -21.35 -0.29
C GLU A 138 25.58 -21.33 -1.18
N GLU A 139 24.71 -22.35 -1.10
CA GLU A 139 23.47 -22.40 -1.88
C GLU A 139 22.38 -21.46 -1.35
N LEU A 140 22.45 -21.09 -0.07
CA LEU A 140 21.43 -20.25 0.58
C LEU A 140 21.72 -18.76 0.37
N ILE A 141 22.99 -18.37 0.27
CA ILE A 141 23.44 -16.99 0.01
C ILE A 141 22.68 -16.34 -1.17
N PRO A 142 22.67 -16.92 -2.40
CA PRO A 142 21.98 -16.30 -3.53
C PRO A 142 20.46 -16.21 -3.33
N LEU A 143 19.86 -17.20 -2.65
CA LEU A 143 18.43 -17.19 -2.36
C LEU A 143 18.05 -16.10 -1.36
N VAL A 144 18.88 -15.87 -0.36
CA VAL A 144 18.65 -14.79 0.62
C VAL A 144 18.87 -13.42 -0.02
N ALA A 145 19.85 -13.27 -0.91
CA ALA A 145 20.01 -12.05 -1.69
C ALA A 145 18.77 -11.76 -2.56
N GLU A 146 18.22 -12.78 -3.22
CA GLU A 146 17.00 -12.64 -4.01
C GLU A 146 15.77 -12.31 -3.14
N LEU A 147 15.64 -12.98 -1.99
CA LEU A 147 14.59 -12.71 -1.01
C LEU A 147 14.66 -11.27 -0.50
N ARG A 148 15.85 -10.76 -0.21
CA ARG A 148 16.06 -9.36 0.17
C ARG A 148 15.58 -8.41 -0.93
N MET A 149 15.93 -8.66 -2.19
CA MET A 149 15.48 -7.80 -3.30
C MET A 149 13.96 -7.79 -3.46
N GLU A 150 13.30 -8.94 -3.32
CA GLU A 150 11.84 -9.01 -3.39
C GLU A 150 11.18 -8.38 -2.16
N TRP A 151 11.80 -8.50 -0.99
CA TRP A 151 11.40 -7.77 0.21
C TRP A 151 11.49 -6.26 0.02
N GLU A 152 12.61 -5.73 -0.46
CA GLU A 152 12.75 -4.30 -0.75
C GLU A 152 11.65 -3.80 -1.71
N LYS A 153 11.28 -4.60 -2.71
CA LYS A 153 10.16 -4.26 -3.61
C LYS A 153 8.82 -4.26 -2.88
N THR A 154 8.53 -5.29 -2.09
CA THR A 154 7.29 -5.36 -1.31
C THR A 154 7.16 -4.14 -0.39
N ILE A 155 8.22 -3.81 0.35
CA ILE A 155 8.23 -2.73 1.35
C ILE A 155 8.28 -1.34 0.71
N TYR A 156 9.09 -1.14 -0.33
CA TYR A 156 9.40 0.21 -0.82
C TYR A 156 8.73 0.59 -2.13
N VAL A 157 8.19 -0.39 -2.87
CA VAL A 157 7.55 -0.15 -4.18
C VAL A 157 6.07 -0.51 -4.12
N PHE A 158 5.74 -1.77 -3.85
CA PHE A 158 4.36 -2.27 -3.92
C PHE A 158 3.48 -1.81 -2.76
N SER A 159 4.07 -1.50 -1.61
CA SER A 159 3.39 -0.84 -0.47
C SER A 159 2.79 0.52 -0.82
N ASN A 160 3.34 1.21 -1.82
CA ASN A 160 2.85 2.52 -2.24
C ASN A 160 1.56 2.41 -3.06
N LEU A 161 1.33 1.26 -3.68
CA LEU A 161 0.11 1.01 -4.41
C LEU A 161 -1.05 0.94 -3.42
N TYR A 162 -2.17 1.53 -3.81
CA TYR A 162 -3.42 1.36 -3.10
C TYR A 162 -3.73 -0.14 -2.88
N LYS A 163 -4.02 -0.51 -1.62
CA LYS A 163 -4.49 -1.85 -1.23
C LYS A 163 -5.95 -1.78 -0.81
N SER A 164 -6.82 -2.46 -1.55
CA SER A 164 -8.28 -2.36 -1.35
C SER A 164 -8.84 -2.96 -0.08
N HIS A 165 -8.08 -3.81 0.58
CA HIS A 165 -8.56 -4.61 1.71
C HIS A 165 -7.71 -4.43 2.98
N GLU A 166 -6.75 -3.51 2.96
CA GLU A 166 -5.82 -3.32 4.07
C GLU A 166 -5.95 -1.88 4.56
N VAL A 167 -6.77 -1.69 5.59
CA VAL A 167 -6.62 -0.56 6.49
C VAL A 167 -5.57 -1.01 7.50
N LEU A 168 -4.28 -0.73 7.26
CA LEU A 168 -3.23 -0.76 8.29
C LEU A 168 -1.88 -0.37 7.69
N PHE A 169 -1.22 0.56 8.37
CA PHE A 169 0.20 0.85 8.21
C PHE A 169 1.00 -0.46 8.39
N LEU A 170 1.86 -0.79 7.43
CA LEU A 170 2.84 -1.88 7.49
C LEU A 170 2.31 -3.33 7.69
N GLY A 171 1.03 -3.64 7.44
CA GLY A 171 0.45 -4.97 7.72
C GLY A 171 1.24 -6.17 7.16
N LYS A 172 1.08 -6.47 5.87
CA LYS A 172 1.80 -7.58 5.21
C LYS A 172 3.32 -7.40 5.19
N GLU A 173 3.77 -6.15 5.14
CA GLU A 173 5.18 -5.76 5.15
C GLU A 173 5.87 -6.24 6.43
N ARG A 174 5.24 -5.99 7.59
CA ARG A 174 5.67 -6.48 8.89
C ARG A 174 5.63 -7.99 8.98
N GLU A 175 4.55 -8.63 8.50
CA GLU A 175 4.42 -10.10 8.51
C GLU A 175 5.57 -10.77 7.74
N TYR A 176 5.87 -10.32 6.53
CA TYR A 176 7.01 -10.84 5.76
C TYR A 176 8.33 -10.58 6.46
N THR A 177 8.56 -9.37 6.97
CA THR A 177 9.82 -9.02 7.67
C THR A 177 10.04 -9.94 8.88
N LEU A 178 9.01 -10.16 9.70
CA LEU A 178 9.09 -11.06 10.85
C LEU A 178 9.25 -12.52 10.44
N ALA A 179 8.57 -12.96 9.38
CA ALA A 179 8.69 -14.33 8.86
C ALA A 179 10.09 -14.63 8.34
N ILE A 180 10.70 -13.70 7.60
CA ILE A 180 12.07 -13.86 7.11
C ILE A 180 13.04 -13.92 8.28
N ASN A 181 12.98 -12.95 9.21
CA ASN A 181 13.83 -12.96 10.41
C ASN A 181 13.69 -14.29 11.17
N ARG A 182 12.46 -14.78 11.37
CA ARG A 182 12.21 -16.06 12.05
C ARG A 182 12.86 -17.24 11.32
N VAL A 183 12.79 -17.28 9.98
CA VAL A 183 13.38 -18.37 9.19
C VAL A 183 14.90 -18.31 9.25
N LEU A 184 15.50 -17.13 9.06
CA LEU A 184 16.95 -16.96 9.00
C LEU A 184 17.63 -17.22 10.36
N TYR A 185 17.01 -16.79 11.47
CA TYR A 185 17.60 -16.88 12.81
C TYR A 185 17.15 -18.08 13.64
N SER A 186 16.39 -19.00 13.04
CA SER A 186 15.99 -20.21 13.74
C SER A 186 17.07 -21.29 13.68
N GLU A 187 17.21 -22.02 14.79
CA GLU A 187 18.00 -23.24 14.92
C GLU A 187 17.30 -24.41 14.21
N MET A 188 17.17 -24.33 12.89
CA MET A 188 16.59 -25.40 12.06
C MET A 188 17.62 -25.95 11.07
N PRO A 189 17.46 -27.22 10.62
CA PRO A 189 18.34 -27.79 9.61
C PRO A 189 18.38 -26.94 8.33
N GLU A 190 19.56 -26.78 7.72
CA GLU A 190 19.74 -25.93 6.54
C GLU A 190 18.83 -26.30 5.36
N THR A 191 18.58 -27.59 5.15
CA THR A 191 17.64 -28.07 4.12
C THR A 191 16.24 -27.53 4.34
N ARG A 192 15.75 -27.53 5.58
CA ARG A 192 14.45 -26.96 5.95
C ARG A 192 14.45 -25.44 5.80
N ARG A 193 15.53 -24.77 6.22
CA ARG A 193 15.70 -23.32 6.05
C ARG A 193 15.62 -22.92 4.58
N LYS A 194 16.34 -23.62 3.71
CA LYS A 194 16.30 -23.44 2.25
C LYS A 194 14.89 -23.57 1.68
N THR A 195 14.15 -24.62 2.06
CA THR A 195 12.75 -24.80 1.62
C THR A 195 11.85 -23.65 2.05
N LEU A 196 12.00 -23.15 3.30
CA LEU A 196 11.20 -22.03 3.79
C LEU A 196 11.57 -20.70 3.12
N VAL A 197 12.87 -20.45 2.89
CA VAL A 197 13.33 -19.28 2.13
C VAL A 197 12.77 -19.30 0.70
N LEU A 198 12.81 -20.45 0.02
CA LEU A 198 12.22 -20.60 -1.31
C LEU A 198 10.72 -20.33 -1.32
N ARG A 199 9.99 -20.85 -0.32
CA ARG A 199 8.56 -20.58 -0.19
C ARG A 199 8.28 -19.09 0.02
N LEU A 200 8.99 -18.45 0.96
CA LEU A 200 8.85 -17.00 1.21
C LEU A 200 9.12 -16.18 -0.06
N LEU A 201 10.17 -16.52 -0.79
CA LEU A 201 10.51 -15.87 -2.06
C LEU A 201 9.37 -16.00 -3.09
N GLN A 202 8.79 -17.19 -3.24
CA GLN A 202 7.68 -17.44 -4.15
C GLN A 202 6.42 -16.67 -3.73
N ASP A 203 6.08 -16.70 -2.43
CA ASP A 203 4.93 -16.02 -1.87
C ASP A 203 5.03 -14.50 -2.08
N MET A 204 6.20 -13.92 -1.86
CA MET A 204 6.44 -12.49 -2.05
C MET A 204 6.37 -12.07 -3.52
N LYS A 205 6.98 -12.83 -4.43
CA LYS A 205 6.87 -12.56 -5.88
C LYS A 205 5.42 -12.60 -6.34
N GLN A 206 4.66 -13.61 -5.89
CA GLN A 206 3.26 -13.74 -6.24
C GLN A 206 2.44 -12.60 -5.64
N GLN A 207 2.69 -12.21 -4.39
CA GLN A 207 2.01 -11.10 -3.75
C GLN A 207 2.30 -9.76 -4.44
N ASN A 208 3.55 -9.50 -4.84
CA ASN A 208 3.95 -8.31 -5.59
C ASN A 208 3.21 -8.24 -6.94
N LYS A 209 3.19 -9.36 -7.68
CA LYS A 209 2.46 -9.50 -8.94
C LYS A 209 0.94 -9.27 -8.76
N ASN A 210 0.35 -9.89 -7.74
CA ASN A 210 -1.08 -9.74 -7.42
C ASN A 210 -1.43 -8.30 -7.05
N THR A 211 -0.58 -7.63 -6.27
CA THR A 211 -0.79 -6.24 -5.84
C THR A 211 -0.79 -5.31 -7.05
N TYR A 212 0.16 -5.50 -7.98
CA TYR A 212 0.16 -4.75 -9.23
C TYR A 212 -1.05 -5.05 -10.11
N GLN A 213 -1.45 -6.32 -10.20
CA GLN A 213 -2.64 -6.72 -10.96
C GLN A 213 -3.91 -6.06 -10.43
N LEU A 214 -4.08 -6.06 -9.10
CA LEU A 214 -5.19 -5.39 -8.44
C LEU A 214 -5.19 -3.90 -8.74
N PHE A 215 -4.05 -3.22 -8.58
CA PHE A 215 -3.93 -1.81 -8.95
C PHE A 215 -4.29 -1.55 -10.43
N TYR A 216 -3.80 -2.40 -11.33
CA TYR A 216 -3.96 -2.24 -12.77
C TYR A 216 -5.41 -2.35 -13.22
N TYR A 217 -6.16 -3.32 -12.70
CA TYR A 217 -7.54 -3.62 -13.11
C TYR A 217 -8.63 -3.10 -12.16
N SER A 218 -8.31 -2.75 -10.91
CA SER A 218 -9.32 -2.33 -9.93
C SER A 218 -9.86 -0.95 -10.25
N LYS A 219 -11.19 -0.80 -10.21
CA LYS A 219 -11.86 0.51 -10.29
C LYS A 219 -12.11 1.15 -8.94
N GLN A 220 -11.82 0.42 -7.86
CA GLN A 220 -12.02 0.93 -6.50
C GLN A 220 -11.11 2.11 -6.27
N ASN A 221 -11.67 3.18 -5.71
CA ASN A 221 -10.91 4.38 -5.38
C ASN A 221 -11.53 5.10 -4.17
N PRO A 222 -10.73 5.86 -3.40
CA PRO A 222 -11.19 6.47 -2.15
C PRO A 222 -12.29 7.52 -2.35
N TRP A 223 -12.40 8.07 -3.55
CA TRP A 223 -13.27 9.22 -3.83
C TRP A 223 -14.54 8.83 -4.63
N SER A 224 -14.74 7.53 -4.89
CA SER A 224 -15.82 7.03 -5.75
C SER A 224 -15.86 7.71 -7.14
N ALA A 225 -14.70 8.14 -7.64
CA ALA A 225 -14.54 8.81 -8.92
C ALA A 225 -15.02 7.92 -10.06
N SER A 226 -15.67 8.53 -11.06
CA SER A 226 -16.33 7.80 -12.14
C SER A 226 -15.49 7.68 -13.40
N THR A 227 -14.46 8.53 -13.53
CA THR A 227 -13.51 8.52 -14.63
C THR A 227 -12.08 8.63 -14.11
N LEU A 228 -11.11 8.18 -14.92
CA LEU A 228 -9.69 8.32 -14.59
C LEU A 228 -9.29 9.79 -14.40
N ASN A 229 -9.90 10.71 -15.15
CA ASN A 229 -9.63 12.14 -15.02
C ASN A 229 -10.10 12.69 -13.66
N GLU A 230 -11.30 12.31 -13.22
CA GLU A 230 -11.80 12.66 -11.88
C GLU A 230 -10.91 12.06 -10.79
N GLU A 231 -10.56 10.77 -10.90
CA GLU A 231 -9.69 10.12 -9.92
C GLU A 231 -8.30 10.77 -9.86
N ASN A 232 -7.70 11.07 -11.02
CA ASN A 232 -6.41 11.74 -11.09
C ASN A 232 -6.49 13.16 -10.49
N SER A 233 -7.59 13.87 -10.72
CA SER A 233 -7.83 15.20 -10.13
C SER A 233 -7.93 15.13 -8.60
N GLU A 234 -8.74 14.22 -8.06
CA GLU A 234 -8.89 14.04 -6.60
C GLU A 234 -7.59 13.54 -5.95
N SER A 235 -6.94 12.55 -6.56
CA SER A 235 -5.64 12.03 -6.10
C SER A 235 -4.61 13.14 -6.02
N LYS A 236 -4.45 13.90 -7.11
CA LYS A 236 -3.47 14.98 -7.17
C LYS A 236 -3.77 16.06 -6.14
N LYS A 237 -5.04 16.49 -6.03
CA LYS A 237 -5.46 17.49 -5.04
C LYS A 237 -5.13 17.05 -3.62
N PHE A 238 -5.45 15.80 -3.28
CA PHE A 238 -5.16 15.21 -1.98
C PHE A 238 -3.65 15.17 -1.71
N TYR A 239 -2.84 14.67 -2.64
CA TYR A 239 -1.38 14.59 -2.46
C TYR A 239 -0.71 15.96 -2.37
N LEU A 240 -1.07 16.91 -3.24
CA LEU A 240 -0.52 18.27 -3.20
C LEU A 240 -0.87 19.00 -1.90
N THR A 241 -2.07 18.77 -1.36
CA THR A 241 -2.46 19.33 -0.07
C THR A 241 -1.57 18.78 1.06
N LEU A 242 -1.36 17.46 1.10
CA LEU A 242 -0.46 16.85 2.08
C LEU A 242 1.00 17.31 1.94
N ILE A 243 1.51 17.40 0.71
CA ILE A 243 2.86 17.90 0.46
C ILE A 243 3.02 19.32 0.98
N ASN A 244 2.07 20.22 0.68
CA ASN A 244 2.11 21.59 1.18
C ASN A 244 2.06 21.66 2.71
N GLU A 245 1.29 20.79 3.35
CA GLU A 245 1.26 20.69 4.81
C GLU A 245 2.60 20.22 5.39
N TRP A 246 3.24 19.20 4.80
CA TRP A 246 4.55 18.71 5.23
C TRP A 246 5.69 19.70 4.98
N ILE A 247 5.63 20.50 3.91
CA ILE A 247 6.63 21.56 3.65
C ILE A 247 6.59 22.64 4.74
N LEU A 248 5.41 22.95 5.26
CA LEU A 248 5.20 23.97 6.30
C LEU A 248 5.34 23.41 7.72
N ASP A 249 5.52 22.10 7.85
CA ASP A 249 5.59 21.41 9.13
C ASP A 249 6.97 21.60 9.79
N PRO A 250 7.05 22.23 10.97
CA PRO A 250 8.32 22.49 11.65
C PRO A 250 9.03 21.22 12.12
N ASP A 251 8.34 20.09 12.19
CA ASP A 251 8.91 18.80 12.58
C ASP A 251 9.27 17.90 11.39
N PHE A 252 9.00 18.36 10.15
CA PHE A 252 9.42 17.64 8.96
C PHE A 252 10.94 17.67 8.82
N ASP A 253 11.50 16.61 8.26
CA ASP A 253 12.94 16.47 8.10
C ASP A 253 13.48 17.42 7.01
N PRO A 254 14.33 18.41 7.35
CA PRO A 254 14.82 19.40 6.40
C PRO A 254 15.57 18.78 5.21
N ASP A 255 16.27 17.66 5.44
CA ASP A 255 17.06 16.99 4.42
C ASP A 255 16.20 16.42 3.29
N LYS A 256 14.90 16.19 3.55
CA LYS A 256 13.94 15.60 2.62
C LYS A 256 13.10 16.64 1.87
N LEU A 257 13.24 17.93 2.19
CA LEU A 257 12.42 18.99 1.59
C LEU A 257 12.62 19.12 0.08
N ASN A 258 13.84 18.90 -0.41
CA ASN A 258 14.14 18.98 -1.84
C ASN A 258 13.45 17.85 -2.61
N ASP A 259 13.48 16.62 -2.10
CA ASP A 259 12.79 15.49 -2.70
C ASP A 259 11.27 15.69 -2.70
N LEU A 260 10.74 16.27 -1.62
CA LEU A 260 9.32 16.56 -1.50
C LEU A 260 8.86 17.63 -2.51
N LYS A 261 9.64 18.71 -2.67
CA LYS A 261 9.38 19.73 -3.71
C LYS A 261 9.53 19.17 -5.12
N ALA A 262 10.52 18.31 -5.35
CA ALA A 262 10.67 17.62 -6.64
C ALA A 262 9.47 16.70 -6.92
N PHE A 263 8.92 16.04 -5.89
CA PHE A 263 7.72 15.22 -6.04
C PHE A 263 6.49 16.08 -6.35
N GLN A 264 6.34 17.22 -5.68
CA GLN A 264 5.31 18.20 -6.01
C GLN A 264 5.35 18.59 -7.49
N SER A 265 6.50 19.06 -7.99
CA SER A 265 6.66 19.44 -9.40
C SER A 265 6.37 18.28 -10.35
N CYS A 266 6.83 17.06 -10.00
CA CYS A 266 6.55 15.88 -10.80
C CYS A 266 5.05 15.55 -10.90
N LEU A 267 4.30 15.65 -9.79
CA LEU A 267 2.86 15.44 -9.80
C LEU A 267 2.14 16.51 -10.65
N GLU A 268 2.60 17.76 -10.60
CA GLU A 268 2.06 18.85 -11.41
C GLU A 268 2.25 18.60 -12.91
N GLU A 269 3.39 18.01 -13.33
CA GLU A 269 3.69 17.65 -14.72
C GLU A 269 2.78 16.57 -15.32
N ILE A 270 2.17 15.68 -14.52
CA ILE A 270 1.29 14.61 -15.04
C ILE A 270 -0.10 15.17 -15.34
N PRO A 271 -0.57 15.29 -16.60
CA PRO A 271 -1.89 15.87 -16.87
C PRO A 271 -3.01 15.01 -16.29
N ASN A 272 -4.02 15.62 -15.66
CA ASN A 272 -5.16 14.87 -15.11
C ASN A 272 -5.92 14.10 -16.21
N THR A 273 -5.92 14.64 -17.42
CA THR A 273 -6.57 14.07 -18.61
C THR A 273 -5.82 12.87 -19.20
N ASN A 274 -4.63 12.53 -18.69
CA ASN A 274 -3.87 11.37 -19.18
C ASN A 274 -4.64 10.07 -18.94
N GLN A 275 -4.92 9.34 -20.02
CA GLN A 275 -5.75 8.12 -19.97
C GLN A 275 -4.96 6.85 -19.64
N ARG A 276 -3.63 6.93 -19.53
CA ARG A 276 -2.77 5.76 -19.30
C ARG A 276 -2.24 5.71 -17.87
N ILE A 277 -1.97 6.87 -17.28
CA ILE A 277 -1.38 6.98 -15.95
C ILE A 277 -2.49 7.14 -14.91
N ARG A 278 -2.38 6.33 -13.86
CA ARG A 278 -3.27 6.37 -12.71
C ARG A 278 -2.53 6.87 -11.47
N ILE A 279 -2.78 8.12 -11.10
CA ILE A 279 -2.08 8.81 -10.00
C ILE A 279 -2.38 8.14 -8.65
N LEU A 280 -3.52 7.44 -8.51
CA LEU A 280 -3.86 6.64 -7.32
C LEU A 280 -2.77 5.64 -6.92
N GLY A 281 -1.85 5.26 -7.82
CA GLY A 281 -0.73 4.37 -7.50
C GLY A 281 0.22 4.89 -6.42
N PHE A 282 0.13 6.16 -6.01
CA PHE A 282 0.87 6.71 -4.88
C PHE A 282 0.07 6.73 -3.56
N PHE A 283 -1.19 6.29 -3.58
CA PHE A 283 -2.12 6.45 -2.47
C PHE A 283 -1.64 5.77 -1.19
N GLY A 284 -0.99 4.60 -1.27
CA GLY A 284 -0.46 3.92 -0.09
C GLY A 284 0.54 4.80 0.67
N PHE A 285 1.47 5.45 -0.04
CA PHE A 285 2.44 6.36 0.59
C PHE A 285 1.75 7.54 1.29
N PHE A 286 0.86 8.25 0.58
CA PHE A 286 0.18 9.41 1.14
C PHE A 286 -0.86 9.05 2.20
N SER A 287 -1.50 7.89 2.10
CA SER A 287 -2.46 7.42 3.11
C SER A 287 -1.73 7.00 4.39
N ASP A 288 -0.58 6.34 4.28
CA ASP A 288 0.20 5.87 5.43
C ASP A 288 0.78 7.04 6.24
N TYR A 289 1.37 8.03 5.56
CA TYR A 289 2.04 9.14 6.24
C TYR A 289 1.16 10.38 6.39
N GLY A 290 0.15 10.56 5.53
CA GLY A 290 -0.71 11.74 5.50
C GLY A 290 -1.73 11.81 6.62
N ARG A 291 -1.88 10.75 7.41
CA ARG A 291 -2.70 10.76 8.64
C ARG A 291 -2.05 11.53 9.79
N PHE A 292 -0.75 11.85 9.67
CA PHE A 292 0.02 12.51 10.72
C PHE A 292 0.27 14.01 10.44
N THR A 293 -0.77 14.71 9.98
CA THR A 293 -0.73 16.16 9.72
C THR A 293 -0.94 16.96 11.01
N THR A 294 -0.52 18.23 10.99
CA THR A 294 -0.64 19.15 12.14
C THR A 294 -2.08 19.60 12.41
N LYS A 295 -2.97 19.56 11.40
CA LYS A 295 -4.32 20.12 11.48
C LYS A 295 -5.20 19.43 12.52
N ASP A 296 -5.16 18.09 12.57
CA ASP A 296 -6.00 17.32 13.49
C ASP A 296 -5.47 17.33 14.93
N GLN A 297 -4.26 17.87 15.15
CA GLN A 297 -3.58 17.83 16.44
C GLN A 297 -4.02 18.91 17.42
N LEU A 298 -4.69 19.96 16.93
CA LEU A 298 -5.13 21.08 17.76
C LEU A 298 -6.16 20.66 18.82
N SER A 299 -6.80 19.50 18.64
CA SER A 299 -7.79 18.93 19.55
C SER A 299 -7.17 18.12 20.71
N PHE A 300 -5.87 17.81 20.67
CA PHE A 300 -5.23 17.00 21.71
C PHE A 300 -4.88 17.77 22.97
N SER A 301 -4.88 17.04 24.09
CA SER A 301 -4.20 17.47 25.32
C SER A 301 -2.71 17.75 25.04
N GLN A 302 -2.11 18.65 25.81
CA GLN A 302 -0.69 19.03 25.66
C GLN A 302 0.25 17.81 25.72
N THR A 303 -0.07 16.83 26.56
CA THR A 303 0.67 15.56 26.67
C THR A 303 0.57 14.74 25.38
N ASN A 304 -0.62 14.59 24.81
CA ASN A 304 -0.82 13.87 23.56
C ASN A 304 -0.18 14.59 22.37
N GLN A 305 -0.17 15.93 22.36
CA GLN A 305 0.55 16.70 21.33
C GLN A 305 2.05 16.37 21.32
N SER A 306 2.68 16.26 22.49
CA SER A 306 4.10 15.91 22.61
C SER A 306 4.38 14.47 22.16
N ARG A 307 3.49 13.52 22.50
CA ARG A 307 3.58 12.11 22.05
C ARG A 307 3.43 11.99 20.53
N ILE A 308 2.44 12.68 19.94
CA ILE A 308 2.22 12.69 18.49
C ILE A 308 3.38 13.35 17.75
N ARG A 309 3.92 14.46 18.29
CA ARG A 309 5.13 15.10 17.77
C ARG A 309 6.31 14.13 17.71
N TYR A 310 6.55 13.36 18.77
CA TYR A 310 7.58 12.34 18.80
C TYR A 310 7.35 11.24 17.74
N ILE A 311 6.11 10.75 17.59
CA ILE A 311 5.75 9.76 16.57
C ILE A 311 6.06 10.29 15.18
N ARG A 312 5.67 11.54 14.88
CA ARG A 312 5.92 12.19 13.58
C ARG A 312 7.39 12.34 13.26
N GLN A 313 8.16 12.86 14.21
CA GLN A 313 9.62 12.96 14.05
C GLN A 313 10.24 11.58 13.80
N THR A 314 9.80 10.55 14.51
CA THR A 314 10.28 9.17 14.33
C THR A 314 9.94 8.64 12.94
N LEU A 315 8.71 8.87 12.45
CA LEU A 315 8.25 8.43 11.14
C LEU A 315 9.01 9.13 10.01
N PHE A 316 9.04 10.47 10.00
CA PHE A 316 9.66 11.24 8.92
C PHE A 316 11.18 11.10 8.88
N ARG A 317 11.84 10.82 10.02
CA ARG A 317 13.28 10.54 10.07
C ARG A 317 13.63 9.09 9.84
N SER A 318 12.65 8.20 9.71
CA SER A 318 12.92 6.78 9.48
C SER A 318 13.53 6.53 8.10
N HIS A 319 14.43 5.54 8.03
CA HIS A 319 14.94 5.02 6.76
C HIS A 319 13.81 4.51 5.86
N HIS A 320 12.74 3.97 6.47
CA HIS A 320 11.59 3.48 5.74
C HIS A 320 10.84 4.61 4.99
N PHE A 321 10.57 5.73 5.66
CA PHE A 321 9.99 6.91 5.00
C PHE A 321 10.87 7.42 3.88
N GLN A 322 12.18 7.57 4.13
CA GLN A 322 13.14 8.03 3.13
C GLN A 322 13.11 7.15 1.87
N LYS A 323 13.26 5.83 2.03
CA LYS A 323 13.28 4.91 0.89
C LYS A 323 11.95 4.88 0.14
N ARG A 324 10.82 4.98 0.84
CA ARG A 324 9.52 5.07 0.16
C ARG A 324 9.38 6.39 -0.62
N LEU A 325 9.81 7.52 -0.06
CA LEU A 325 9.83 8.82 -0.74
C LEU A 325 10.68 8.77 -2.03
N GLU A 326 11.89 8.22 -1.96
CA GLU A 326 12.78 8.04 -3.12
C GLU A 326 12.12 7.20 -4.23
N ASN A 327 11.44 6.10 -3.85
CA ASN A 327 10.78 5.20 -4.80
C ASN A 327 9.53 5.80 -5.44
N VAL A 328 8.67 6.50 -4.68
CA VAL A 328 7.49 7.17 -5.25
C VAL A 328 7.89 8.32 -6.16
N LEU A 329 8.93 9.08 -5.79
CA LEU A 329 9.49 10.14 -6.64
C LEU A 329 10.06 9.56 -7.94
N THR A 330 10.80 8.46 -7.87
CA THR A 330 11.34 7.75 -9.05
C THR A 330 10.21 7.26 -9.95
N SER A 331 9.20 6.61 -9.37
CA SER A 331 8.02 6.13 -10.11
C SER A 331 7.24 7.28 -10.77
N CYS A 332 7.14 8.43 -10.10
CA CYS A 332 6.55 9.64 -10.68
C CYS A 332 7.35 10.15 -11.89
N LYS A 333 8.68 10.31 -11.74
CA LYS A 333 9.57 10.76 -12.82
C LYS A 333 9.51 9.82 -14.02
N ASN A 334 9.49 8.51 -13.79
CA ASN A 334 9.34 7.52 -14.85
C ASN A 334 7.97 7.62 -15.54
N SER A 335 6.91 7.88 -14.77
CA SER A 335 5.58 8.14 -15.33
C SER A 335 5.58 9.38 -16.22
N VAL A 336 6.16 10.51 -15.78
CA VAL A 336 6.34 11.72 -16.60
C VAL A 336 7.14 11.44 -17.87
N GLN A 337 8.27 10.73 -17.76
CA GLN A 337 9.10 10.38 -18.90
C GLN A 337 8.33 9.53 -19.91
N SER A 338 7.51 8.59 -19.44
CA SER A 338 6.66 7.76 -20.30
C SER A 338 5.60 8.56 -21.07
N ILE A 339 5.21 9.75 -20.58
CA ILE A 339 4.33 10.68 -21.32
C ILE A 339 5.10 11.32 -22.48
N LYS A 340 6.37 11.69 -22.26
CA LYS A 340 7.22 12.38 -23.25
C LYS A 340 7.66 11.47 -24.41
N GLU A 341 7.70 10.16 -24.17
CA GLU A 341 8.07 9.14 -25.18
C GLU A 341 6.89 8.72 -26.08
N LEU A 342 5.69 9.22 -25.81
CA LEU A 342 4.45 8.97 -26.56
C LEU A 342 4.09 10.15 -27.45
#